data_AF-A0A9E5YHJ7-F1
#
_entry.id   AF-A0A9E5YHJ7-F1
#
_cell.length_a   1.000
_cell.length_b   1.000
_cell.length_c   1.000
_cell.angle_alpha   90.00
_cell.angle_beta   90.00
_cell.angle_gamma   90.00
#
_symmetry.space_group_name_H-M   'P 1'
#
loop_
_entity.id
_entity.type
_entity.pdbx_description
1 polymer ?
#
loop_
_entity_poly.entity_id
_entity_poly.type
_entity_poly.pdbx_seq_one_letter_code
_entity_poly.pdbx_strand_id
1 'polypeptide(L)' 'MWHVYLRNRKGTLYTGITTNLRNRMKQHKAELLYSEQFEYKREAAKRERQIKNFRREKKLNLIRGTKASLP' A
#
# COMPACT_ATOMS: atom_id res chain seq x y z
N MET A 1 1.71 -15.65 -0.85
CA MET A 1 2.00 -14.37 -0.15
C MET A 1 0.94 -13.33 -0.52
N TRP A 2 0.44 -12.58 0.46
CA TRP A 2 -0.42 -11.42 0.25
C TRP A 2 0.41 -10.13 0.27
N HIS A 3 0.09 -9.20 -0.61
CA HIS A 3 0.72 -7.89 -0.67
C HIS A 3 -0.27 -6.81 -0.29
N VAL A 4 0.10 -5.93 0.63
CA VAL A 4 -0.54 -4.62 0.80
C VAL A 4 0.23 -3.64 -0.07
N TYR A 5 -0.47 -2.76 -0.79
CA TYR A 5 0.19 -1.80 -1.68
C TYR A 5 -0.41 -0.40 -1.58
N LEU A 6 0.43 0.63 -1.77
CA LEU A 6 -0.02 1.94 -2.24
C LEU A 6 0.36 2.13 -3.70
N ARG A 7 -0.58 2.70 -4.45
CA ARG A 7 -0.34 3.18 -5.80
C ARG A 7 -0.83 4.61 -5.95
N ASN A 8 -0.30 5.32 -6.93
CA ASN A 8 -0.83 6.60 -7.36
C ASN A 8 -1.47 6.46 -8.74
N ARG A 9 -2.63 7.10 -8.91
CA ARG A 9 -3.23 7.34 -10.22
C ARG A 9 -3.72 8.78 -10.26
N LYS A 10 -3.09 9.61 -11.09
CA LYS A 10 -3.46 11.01 -11.31
C LYS A 10 -3.57 11.85 -10.02
N GLY A 11 -2.68 11.62 -9.04
CA GLY A 11 -2.63 12.37 -7.77
C GLY A 11 -3.43 11.74 -6.62
N THR A 12 -4.29 10.75 -6.91
CA THR A 12 -5.02 9.99 -5.90
C THR A 12 -4.21 8.78 -5.43
N LEU A 13 -3.96 8.72 -4.12
CA LEU A 13 -3.33 7.58 -3.47
C LEU A 13 -4.38 6.50 -3.21
N TYR A 14 -4.15 5.30 -3.75
CA TYR A 14 -5.02 4.14 -3.55
C TYR A 14 -4.27 3.06 -2.77
N THR A 15 -4.96 2.46 -1.81
CA THR A 15 -4.48 1.37 -0.96
C THR A 15 -5.29 0.11 -1.22
N GLY A 16 -4.61 -1.03 -1.41
CA GLY A 16 -5.30 -2.31 -1.60
C GLY A 16 -4.46 -3.50 -1.17
N ILE A 17 -5.06 -4.69 -1.22
CA ILE A 17 -4.35 -5.96 -1.09
C ILE A 17 -4.48 -6.83 -2.34
N THR A 18 -3.48 -7.66 -2.62
CA THR A 18 -3.50 -8.61 -3.74
C THR A 18 -2.49 -9.73 -3.54
N THR A 19 -2.72 -10.89 -4.16
CA THR A 19 -1.71 -11.95 -4.29
C THR A 19 -0.87 -11.80 -5.57
N ASN A 20 -1.25 -10.92 -6.50
CA ASN A 20 -0.54 -10.69 -7.75
C ASN A 20 -0.38 -9.18 -8.02
N LEU A 21 0.68 -8.61 -7.46
CA LEU A 21 0.96 -7.17 -7.51
C LEU A 21 1.21 -6.68 -8.94
N ARG A 22 1.98 -7.44 -9.74
CA ARG A 22 2.34 -7.08 -11.12
C ARG A 22 1.10 -6.97 -12.01
N ASN A 23 0.22 -7.97 -11.96
CA ASN A 23 -1.02 -7.95 -12.74
C ASN A 23 -1.93 -6.78 -12.30
N ARG A 24 -2.02 -6.53 -10.99
CA ARG A 24 -2.83 -5.43 -10.45
C ARG A 24 -2.37 -4.05 -10.92
N MET A 25 -1.06 -3.80 -10.96
CA MET A 25 -0.51 -2.53 -11.47
C MET A 25 -0.78 -2.36 -12.96
N LYS A 26 -0.60 -3.43 -13.76
CA LYS A 26 -0.90 -3.44 -15.19
C LYS A 26 -2.39 -3.15 -15.47
N GLN A 27 -3.29 -3.85 -14.78
CA GLN A 27 -4.74 -3.69 -14.95
C GLN A 27 -5.20 -2.25 -14.67
N HIS A 28 -4.60 -1.60 -13.68
CA HIS A 28 -5.00 -0.25 -13.28
C HIS A 28 -4.16 0.87 -13.92
N LYS A 29 -3.19 0.54 -14.77
CA LYS A 29 -2.24 1.48 -15.39
C LYS A 29 -1.72 2.50 -14.37
N ALA A 30 -1.20 1.98 -13.26
CA ALA A 30 -0.83 2.78 -12.10
C ALA A 30 0.58 2.43 -11.63
N GLU A 31 1.23 3.43 -11.04
CA GLU A 31 2.57 3.29 -10.48
C GLU A 31 2.50 2.76 -9.05
N LEU A 32 3.30 1.74 -8.76
CA LEU A 32 3.48 1.21 -7.42
C LEU A 32 4.40 2.13 -6.62
N LEU A 33 3.93 2.63 -5.49
CA LEU A 33 4.71 3.52 -4.63
C LEU A 33 5.21 2.84 -3.35
N TYR A 34 4.49 1.83 -2.86
CA TYR A 34 4.86 1.07 -1.66
C TYR A 34 4.21 -0.30 -1.73
N SER A 35 4.93 -1.31 -1.23
CA SER A 35 4.36 -2.65 -1.02
C SER A 35 4.95 -3.33 0.20
N GLU A 36 4.12 -4.08 0.92
CA GLU A 36 4.47 -4.86 2.10
C GLU A 36 3.90 -6.27 1.96
N GLN A 37 4.67 -7.29 2.35
CA GLN A 37 4.29 -8.70 2.20
C GLN A 37 3.80 -9.28 3.53
N PHE A 38 2.77 -10.11 3.46
CA PHE A 38 2.18 -10.83 4.57
C PHE A 38 1.91 -12.27 4.17
N GLU A 39 2.06 -13.19 5.12
CA GLU A 39 1.75 -14.59 4.90
C GLU A 39 0.24 -14.79 4.77
N TYR A 40 -0.53 -14.17 5.68
CA TYR A 40 -1.97 -14.37 5.78
C TYR A 40 -2.79 -13.17 5.27
N LYS A 41 -3.90 -13.46 4.58
CA LYS A 41 -4.87 -12.45 4.09
C LYS A 41 -5.35 -11.52 5.21
N ARG A 42 -5.59 -12.08 6.41
CA ARG A 42 -6.09 -11.36 7.58
C ARG A 42 -5.13 -10.24 8.02
N GLU A 43 -3.83 -10.48 7.95
CA GLU A 43 -2.79 -9.52 8.35
C GLU A 43 -2.70 -8.41 7.32
N ALA A 44 -2.67 -8.77 6.04
CA ALA A 44 -2.72 -7.82 4.95
C ALA A 44 -3.98 -6.93 5.04
N ALA A 45 -5.15 -7.50 5.30
CA ALA A 45 -6.40 -6.73 5.45
C ALA A 45 -6.38 -5.81 6.67
N LYS A 46 -5.84 -6.26 7.82
CA LYS A 46 -5.66 -5.42 9.01
C LYS A 46 -4.75 -4.23 8.70
N ARG A 47 -3.64 -4.48 8.02
CA ARG A 47 -2.69 -3.44 7.60
C ARG A 47 -3.30 -2.47 6.59
N GLU A 48 -4.03 -2.97 5.60
CA GLU A 48 -4.75 -2.14 4.62
C GLU A 48 -5.71 -1.18 5.32
N ARG A 49 -6.48 -1.67 6.32
CA ARG A 49 -7.38 -0.83 7.13
C ARG A 49 -6.62 0.25 7.91
N GLN A 50 -5.50 -0.10 8.53
CA GLN A 50 -4.64 0.87 9.21
C GLN A 50 -4.17 1.97 8.26
N ILE A 51 -3.64 1.59 7.10
CA ILE A 51 -3.13 2.53 6.10
C ILE A 51 -4.27 3.38 5.51
N LYS A 52 -5.47 2.81 5.28
CA LYS A 52 -6.64 3.58 4.81
C LYS A 52 -6.94 4.75 5.74
N ASN A 53 -6.87 4.53 7.06
CA ASN A 53 -7.09 5.54 8.10
C ASN A 53 -5.94 6.54 8.28
N PHE A 54 -4.81 6.38 7.58
CA PHE A 54 -3.71 7.34 7.66
C PHE A 54 -4.02 8.63 6.90
N ARG A 55 -3.64 9.76 7.51
CA ARG A 55 -3.54 11.06 6.83
C ARG A 55 -2.57 10.96 5.64
N ARG A 56 -2.74 11.85 4.66
CA ARG A 56 -1.94 11.88 3.43
C ARG A 56 -0.43 11.93 3.73
N GLU A 57 -0.01 12.74 4.69
CA GLU A 57 1.40 12.87 5.10
C GLU A 57 1.98 11.55 5.58
N LYS A 58 1.27 10.82 6.44
CA LYS A 58 1.71 9.52 6.95
C LYS A 58 1.81 8.47 5.84
N LYS A 59 0.93 8.53 4.83
CA LYS A 59 1.05 7.70 3.60
C LYS A 59 2.28 8.08 2.78
N LEU A 60 2.58 9.37 2.64
CA LEU A 60 3.78 9.83 1.92
C LEU A 60 5.06 9.44 2.64
N ASN A 61 5.10 9.46 3.97
CA ASN A 61 6.25 9.00 4.75
C ASN A 61 6.50 7.50 4.56
N LEU A 62 5.44 6.68 4.52
CA LEU A 62 5.56 5.26 4.15
C LEU A 62 6.17 5.06 2.76
N ILE A 63 5.74 5.85 1.78
CA ILE A 63 6.26 5.79 0.40
C ILE A 63 7.73 6.22 0.33
N ARG A 64 8.12 7.26 1.06
CA ARG A 64 9.49 7.78 1.10
C ARG A 64 10.48 6.85 1.80
N GLY A 65 10.01 5.77 2.43
CA GLY A 65 10.87 4.86 3.20
C GLY A 65 11.45 5.51 4.46
N THR A 66 10.99 6.71 4.83
CA THR A 66 11.37 7.34 6.09
C THR A 66 10.68 6.58 7.22
N LYS A 67 11.39 5.59 7.78
CA LYS A 67 11.12 5.02 9.11
C LYS A 67 11.41 6.08 10.20
N ALA A 68 10.94 7.30 10.02
CA ALA A 68 10.93 8.29 11.09
C ALA A 68 9.77 7.88 12.00
N SER A 69 10.10 7.08 13.01
CA SER A 69 9.37 6.90 14.27
C SER A 69 7.85 6.90 14.10
N LEU A 70 7.30 5.76 13.70
CA LEU A 70 5.90 5.48 13.98
C LEU A 70 5.82 5.14 15.48
N PRO A 71 5.21 5.99 16.34
CA PRO A 71 4.86 5.57 17.69
C PRO A 71 3.88 4.40 17.65
#